data_AF-A0A371ICY3-F1
#
_entry.id   AF-A0A371ICY3-F1
#
_cell.length_a   1.000
_cell.length_b   1.000
_cell.length_c   1.000
_cell.angle_alpha   90.00
_cell.angle_beta   90.00
_cell.angle_gamma   90.00
#
_symmetry.space_group_name_H-M   'P 1'
#
loop_
_entity.id
_entity.type
_entity.pdbx_description
1 polymer ?
#
loop_
_entity_poly.entity_id
_entity_poly.type
_entity_poly.pdbx_seq_one_letter_code
_entity_poly.pdbx_strand_id
1 'polypeptide(L)'
;MLFQITVRKSALQKLTKVYRDYCNKCYEGSMTISDHFEEIPCKLMMLCFDKDCKEFRSQNMEFVLAEDLFPEHLSAKERTYHWIHMFSLFTFLHEEALNTILTQKKRFQNEMKNYLTMRKKLKEICSEEIRKKIESMFIKMAAFFPDSHKAEECLHKLNQMEDDNVFKLFEELLEKQAFTTIGQTMKIIKIDIIGYALGIVVNSGHYSGGAERDRTCVAAQFNVAV
;
A
#
# COMPACT_ATOMS: atom_id res chain seq x y z
N MET A 1 28.95 -4.85 -6.29
CA MET A 1 27.57 -5.13 -5.85
C MET A 1 26.78 -3.84 -5.55
N LEU A 2 27.27 -2.91 -4.72
CA LEU A 2 26.57 -1.65 -4.42
C LEU A 2 26.25 -0.77 -5.65
N PHE A 3 27.20 -0.61 -6.59
CA PHE A 3 27.00 0.18 -7.82
C PHE A 3 25.80 -0.30 -8.65
N GLN A 4 25.62 -1.62 -8.76
CA GLN A 4 24.53 -2.22 -9.53
C GLN A 4 23.16 -1.99 -8.88
N ILE A 5 23.09 -1.99 -7.54
CA ILE A 5 21.87 -1.70 -6.79
C ILE A 5 21.47 -0.23 -6.99
N THR A 6 22.42 0.69 -6.87
CA THR A 6 22.18 2.14 -7.10
C THR A 6 21.68 2.42 -8.52
N VAL A 7 22.27 1.77 -9.53
CA VAL A 7 21.81 1.90 -10.92
C VAL A 7 20.38 1.39 -11.09
N ARG A 8 20.05 0.22 -10.54
CA ARG A 8 18.70 -0.35 -10.64
C ARG A 8 17.64 0.49 -9.93
N LYS A 9 17.97 1.05 -8.76
CA LYS A 9 17.10 1.99 -8.04
C LYS A 9 16.85 3.26 -8.86
N SER A 10 17.91 3.83 -9.43
CA SER A 10 17.82 5.00 -10.31
C SER A 10 16.96 4.70 -11.55
N ALA A 11 17.12 3.50 -12.13
CA ALA A 11 16.31 3.05 -13.26
C ALA A 11 14.83 2.91 -12.88
N LEU A 12 14.51 2.29 -11.75
CA LEU A 12 13.14 2.20 -11.22
C LEU A 12 12.51 3.60 -11.11
N GLN A 13 13.18 4.54 -10.44
CA GLN A 13 12.67 5.91 -10.26
C GLN A 13 12.41 6.62 -11.60
N LYS A 14 13.32 6.46 -12.58
CA LYS A 14 13.17 7.06 -13.92
C LYS A 14 12.03 6.41 -14.71
N LEU A 15 11.91 5.08 -14.66
CA LEU A 15 10.84 4.35 -15.34
C LEU A 15 9.47 4.71 -14.76
N THR A 16 9.35 4.81 -13.44
CA THR A 16 8.12 5.26 -12.79
C THR A 16 7.77 6.70 -13.19
N LYS A 17 8.77 7.59 -13.32
CA LYS A 17 8.53 8.95 -13.83
C LYS A 17 8.03 8.95 -15.28
N VAL A 18 8.66 8.16 -16.15
CA VAL A 18 8.24 8.02 -17.55
C VAL A 18 6.80 7.51 -17.65
N TYR A 19 6.44 6.50 -16.83
CA TYR A 19 5.09 5.96 -16.80
C TYR A 19 4.07 7.01 -16.31
N ARG A 20 4.39 7.78 -15.26
CA ARG A 20 3.52 8.89 -14.80
C ARG A 20 3.32 9.97 -15.86
N ASP A 21 4.39 10.37 -16.55
CA ASP A 21 4.30 11.36 -17.63
C ASP A 21 3.44 10.83 -18.79
N TYR A 22 3.52 9.52 -19.08
CA TYR A 22 2.65 8.85 -20.04
C TYR A 22 1.17 8.85 -19.58
N CYS A 23 0.87 8.49 -18.32
CA CYS A 23 -0.48 8.55 -17.78
C CYS A 23 -1.09 9.96 -17.85
N ASN A 24 -0.31 11.01 -17.57
CA ASN A 24 -0.74 12.40 -17.73
C ASN A 24 -1.13 12.71 -19.17
N LYS A 25 -0.31 12.30 -20.14
CA LYS A 25 -0.61 12.51 -21.56
C LYS A 25 -1.85 11.74 -22.02
N CYS A 26 -2.08 10.55 -21.48
CA CYS A 26 -3.33 9.81 -21.70
C CYS A 26 -4.54 10.56 -21.13
N TYR A 27 -4.42 11.07 -19.90
CA TYR A 27 -5.46 11.85 -19.25
C TYR A 27 -5.80 13.16 -20.01
N GLU A 28 -4.77 13.86 -20.50
CA GLU A 28 -4.90 15.07 -21.32
C GLU A 28 -5.43 14.79 -22.74
N GLY A 29 -5.53 13.52 -23.14
CA GLY A 29 -5.93 13.12 -24.49
C GLY A 29 -4.86 13.35 -25.57
N SER A 30 -3.63 13.71 -25.17
CA SER A 30 -2.50 13.91 -26.08
C SER A 30 -1.81 12.60 -26.49
N MET A 31 -2.10 11.50 -25.79
CA MET A 31 -1.73 10.13 -26.15
C MET A 31 -2.89 9.17 -25.92
N THR A 32 -2.92 8.06 -26.66
CA THR A 32 -3.79 6.92 -26.37
C THR A 32 -3.06 5.91 -25.48
N ILE A 33 -3.81 5.06 -24.79
CA ILE A 33 -3.23 3.93 -24.05
C ILE A 33 -2.45 3.04 -25.02
N SER A 34 -1.24 2.63 -24.62
CA SER A 34 -0.28 1.93 -25.46
C SER A 34 0.43 0.80 -24.71
N ASP A 35 0.40 -0.39 -25.30
CA ASP A 35 1.01 -1.60 -24.76
C ASP A 35 2.47 -1.38 -24.33
N HIS A 36 3.24 -0.61 -25.11
CA HIS A 36 4.66 -0.37 -24.84
C HIS A 36 4.92 0.31 -23.49
N PHE A 37 4.06 1.26 -23.11
CA PHE A 37 4.18 1.95 -21.83
C PHE A 37 3.55 1.14 -20.70
N GLU A 38 2.48 0.40 -20.98
CA GLU A 38 1.79 -0.45 -20.00
C GLU A 38 2.56 -1.73 -19.66
N GLU A 39 3.58 -2.08 -20.45
CA GLU A 39 4.58 -3.08 -20.05
C GLU A 39 5.51 -2.60 -18.93
N ILE A 40 5.67 -1.28 -18.72
CA ILE A 40 6.59 -0.74 -17.71
C ILE A 40 6.20 -1.26 -16.32
N PRO A 41 4.97 -1.06 -15.81
CA PRO A 41 4.61 -1.54 -14.48
C PRO A 41 4.66 -3.07 -14.37
N CYS A 42 4.34 -3.82 -15.43
CA CYS A 42 4.48 -5.27 -15.46
C CYS A 42 5.92 -5.69 -15.14
N LYS A 43 6.90 -5.03 -15.78
CA LYS A 43 8.33 -5.29 -15.55
C LYS A 43 8.79 -4.79 -14.18
N LEU A 44 8.24 -3.67 -13.68
CA LEU A 44 8.55 -3.20 -12.33
C LEU A 44 8.09 -4.21 -11.28
N MET A 45 6.89 -4.77 -11.42
CA MET A 45 6.33 -5.73 -10.47
C MET A 45 7.21 -6.99 -10.32
N MET A 46 7.77 -7.47 -11.42
CA MET A 46 8.68 -8.61 -11.46
C MET A 46 9.95 -8.45 -10.60
N LEU A 47 10.30 -7.22 -10.22
CA LEU A 47 11.41 -6.96 -9.30
C LEU A 47 11.20 -7.65 -7.94
N CYS A 48 9.96 -7.99 -7.56
CA CYS A 48 9.65 -8.74 -6.34
C CYS A 48 10.32 -10.11 -6.24
N PHE A 49 10.74 -10.70 -7.36
CA PHE A 49 11.45 -11.97 -7.39
C PHE A 49 12.96 -11.84 -7.12
N ASP A 50 13.48 -10.62 -7.06
CA ASP A 50 14.87 -10.40 -6.68
C ASP A 50 15.06 -10.62 -5.17
N LYS A 51 15.56 -11.80 -4.82
CA LYS A 51 15.82 -12.19 -3.43
C LYS A 51 17.02 -11.49 -2.81
N ASP A 52 17.95 -11.01 -3.62
CA ASP A 52 19.22 -10.42 -3.19
C ASP A 52 19.10 -8.91 -2.93
N CYS A 53 18.07 -8.27 -3.50
CA CYS A 53 17.82 -6.85 -3.32
C CYS A 53 16.68 -6.58 -2.33
N LYS A 54 17.03 -6.14 -1.11
CA LYS A 54 16.05 -5.74 -0.09
C LYS A 54 15.10 -4.64 -0.58
N GLU A 55 15.56 -3.73 -1.42
CA GLU A 55 14.76 -2.63 -1.97
C GLU A 55 13.64 -3.12 -2.89
N PHE A 56 13.79 -4.28 -3.52
CA PHE A 56 12.82 -4.82 -4.46
C PHE A 56 11.94 -5.92 -3.88
N ARG A 57 12.01 -6.18 -2.58
CA ARG A 57 11.10 -7.15 -1.94
C ARG A 57 9.65 -6.76 -2.18
N SER A 58 8.77 -7.77 -2.17
CA SER A 58 7.34 -7.60 -2.45
C SER A 58 6.66 -6.52 -1.61
N GLN A 59 7.11 -6.28 -0.36
CA GLN A 59 6.55 -5.22 0.47
C GLN A 59 6.88 -3.82 -0.05
N ASN A 60 8.06 -3.62 -0.63
CA ASN A 60 8.44 -2.35 -1.25
C ASN A 60 7.78 -2.15 -2.60
N MET A 61 7.63 -3.23 -3.37
CA MET A 61 6.94 -3.17 -4.64
C MET A 61 5.46 -2.83 -4.47
N GLU A 62 4.83 -3.24 -3.36
CA GLU A 62 3.47 -2.78 -3.01
C GLU A 62 3.39 -1.26 -2.93
N PHE A 63 4.32 -0.61 -2.23
CA PHE A 63 4.37 0.86 -2.15
C PHE A 63 4.58 1.52 -3.51
N VAL A 64 5.47 0.96 -4.35
CA VAL A 64 5.69 1.49 -5.70
C VAL A 64 4.41 1.44 -6.53
N LEU A 65 3.67 0.33 -6.46
CA LEU A 65 2.41 0.17 -7.21
C LEU A 65 1.29 1.07 -6.67
N ALA A 66 1.22 1.26 -5.36
CA ALA A 66 0.17 2.03 -4.69
C ALA A 66 0.36 3.55 -4.76
N GLU A 67 1.58 4.02 -4.49
CA GLU A 67 1.85 5.44 -4.27
C GLU A 67 2.60 6.07 -5.44
N ASP A 68 3.56 5.34 -6.02
CA ASP A 68 4.45 5.93 -7.02
C ASP A 68 3.95 5.71 -8.46
N LEU A 69 3.10 4.72 -8.72
CA LEU A 69 2.83 4.30 -10.08
C LEU A 69 2.08 5.36 -10.90
N PHE A 70 1.02 5.95 -10.35
CA PHE A 70 0.17 6.89 -11.05
C PHE A 70 0.38 8.33 -10.57
N PRO A 71 0.13 9.34 -11.42
CA PRO A 71 0.06 10.73 -10.98
C PRO A 71 -1.03 10.91 -9.92
N GLU A 72 -0.73 11.71 -8.89
CA GLU A 72 -1.60 11.84 -7.72
C GLU A 72 -3.00 12.39 -8.03
N HIS A 73 -3.12 13.22 -9.06
CA HIS A 73 -4.38 13.87 -9.44
C HIS A 73 -5.30 12.96 -10.25
N LEU A 74 -4.81 11.83 -10.79
CA LEU A 74 -5.66 10.86 -11.45
C LEU A 74 -6.61 10.22 -10.43
N SER A 75 -7.90 10.24 -10.75
CA SER A 75 -8.97 9.57 -10.03
C SER A 75 -8.84 8.05 -10.12
N ALA A 76 -9.53 7.33 -9.22
CA ALA A 76 -9.60 5.87 -9.27
C ALA A 76 -10.14 5.34 -10.60
N LYS A 77 -11.08 6.06 -11.22
CA LYS A 77 -11.64 5.71 -12.53
C LYS A 77 -10.58 5.77 -13.62
N GLU A 78 -9.79 6.84 -13.68
CA GLU A 78 -8.72 6.99 -14.68
C GLU A 78 -7.64 5.92 -14.52
N ARG A 79 -7.20 5.68 -13.28
CA ARG A 79 -6.22 4.61 -12.98
C ARG A 79 -6.75 3.23 -13.37
N THR A 80 -8.05 3.00 -13.24
CA THR A 80 -8.68 1.71 -13.60
C THR A 80 -8.53 1.39 -15.09
N TYR A 81 -8.56 2.39 -15.99
CA TYR A 81 -8.35 2.14 -17.42
C TYR A 81 -6.95 1.60 -17.71
N HIS A 82 -5.94 2.21 -17.08
CA HIS A 82 -4.55 1.73 -17.16
C HIS A 82 -4.41 0.33 -16.59
N TRP A 83 -4.97 0.07 -15.39
CA TRP A 83 -4.95 -1.26 -14.79
C TRP A 83 -5.59 -2.34 -15.67
N ILE A 84 -6.77 -2.08 -16.23
CA ILE A 84 -7.45 -3.03 -17.12
C ILE A 84 -6.56 -3.37 -18.32
N HIS A 85 -5.93 -2.36 -18.92
CA HIS A 85 -5.05 -2.60 -20.05
C HIS A 85 -3.79 -3.37 -19.62
N MET A 86 -3.16 -3.00 -18.51
CA MET A 86 -2.04 -3.73 -17.92
C MET A 86 -2.36 -5.22 -17.74
N PHE A 87 -3.53 -5.57 -17.19
CA PHE A 87 -3.95 -6.97 -17.01
C PHE A 87 -4.05 -7.72 -18.31
N SER A 88 -4.46 -7.07 -19.40
CA SER A 88 -4.50 -7.72 -20.71
C SER A 88 -3.11 -8.12 -21.23
N LEU A 89 -2.04 -7.50 -20.70
CA LEU A 89 -0.64 -7.79 -21.02
C LEU A 89 0.01 -8.77 -20.03
N PHE A 90 -0.73 -9.28 -19.06
CA PHE A 90 -0.14 -10.17 -18.05
C PHE A 90 0.28 -11.50 -18.66
N THR A 91 1.43 -11.95 -18.20
CA THR A 91 1.90 -13.32 -18.37
C THR A 91 1.71 -14.04 -17.03
N PHE A 92 1.83 -15.37 -17.04
CA PHE A 92 1.83 -16.16 -15.81
C PHE A 92 2.80 -15.61 -14.74
N LEU A 93 3.97 -15.14 -15.17
CA LEU A 93 4.97 -14.56 -14.25
C LEU A 93 4.50 -13.22 -13.64
N HIS A 94 3.81 -12.39 -14.41
CA HIS A 94 3.24 -11.13 -13.91
C HIS A 94 2.14 -11.40 -12.87
N GLU A 95 1.29 -12.38 -13.11
CA GLU A 95 0.27 -12.83 -12.16
C GLU A 95 0.89 -13.37 -10.86
N GLU A 96 1.95 -14.18 -10.97
CA GLU A 96 2.67 -14.72 -9.81
C GLU A 96 3.32 -13.60 -8.97
N ALA A 97 3.92 -12.61 -9.64
CA ALA A 97 4.52 -11.44 -8.99
C ALA A 97 3.46 -10.66 -8.20
N LEU A 98 2.34 -10.36 -8.85
CA LEU A 98 1.22 -9.66 -8.23
C LEU A 98 0.68 -10.44 -7.02
N ASN A 99 0.41 -11.73 -7.20
CA ASN A 99 -0.09 -12.60 -6.14
C ASN A 99 0.87 -12.66 -4.95
N THR A 100 2.18 -12.64 -5.20
CA THR A 100 3.21 -12.59 -4.15
C THR A 100 3.11 -11.30 -3.33
N ILE A 101 2.95 -10.16 -4.01
CA ILE A 101 2.79 -8.84 -3.37
C ILE A 101 1.51 -8.80 -2.52
N LEU A 102 0.37 -9.19 -3.10
CA LEU A 102 -0.93 -9.16 -2.42
C LEU A 102 -1.00 -10.15 -1.25
N THR A 103 -0.39 -11.32 -1.38
CA THR A 103 -0.34 -12.31 -0.30
C THR A 103 0.41 -11.76 0.90
N GLN A 104 1.50 -11.01 0.70
CA GLN A 104 2.24 -10.39 1.80
C GLN A 104 1.44 -9.28 2.49
N LYS A 105 0.77 -8.42 1.70
CA LYS A 105 -0.17 -7.41 2.24
C LYS A 105 -1.25 -8.06 3.10
N LYS A 106 -1.87 -9.14 2.62
CA LYS A 106 -2.89 -9.90 3.36
C LYS A 106 -2.36 -10.52 4.65
N ARG A 107 -1.13 -11.04 4.65
CA ARG A 107 -0.50 -11.58 5.86
C ARG A 107 -0.32 -10.49 6.92
N PHE A 108 0.20 -9.33 6.53
CA PHE A 108 0.32 -8.19 7.45
C PHE A 108 -1.04 -7.77 8.01
N GLN A 109 -2.06 -7.63 7.16
CA GLN A 109 -3.42 -7.29 7.59
C GLN A 109 -3.98 -8.29 8.61
N ASN A 110 -3.74 -9.59 8.42
CA ASN A 110 -4.17 -10.61 9.36
C ASN A 110 -3.44 -10.52 10.70
N GLU A 111 -2.13 -10.28 10.70
CA GLU A 111 -1.38 -10.04 11.93
C GLU A 111 -1.89 -8.81 12.68
N MET A 112 -2.21 -7.72 11.96
CA MET A 112 -2.81 -6.52 12.57
C MET A 112 -4.20 -6.81 13.16
N LYS A 113 -5.07 -7.56 12.46
CA LYS A 113 -6.37 -8.00 13.01
C LYS A 113 -6.21 -8.82 14.28
N ASN A 114 -5.26 -9.75 14.29
CA ASN A 114 -4.96 -10.56 15.47
C ASN A 114 -4.48 -9.66 16.62
N TYR A 115 -3.65 -8.66 16.33
CA TYR A 115 -3.14 -7.72 17.33
C TYR A 115 -4.28 -6.93 17.97
N LEU A 116 -5.17 -6.35 17.18
CA LEU A 116 -6.32 -5.58 17.67
C LEU A 116 -7.22 -6.43 18.57
N THR A 117 -7.43 -7.69 18.18
CA THR A 117 -8.17 -8.68 18.99
C THR A 117 -7.46 -8.94 20.34
N MET A 118 -6.14 -9.14 20.34
CA MET A 118 -5.37 -9.36 21.57
C MET A 118 -5.32 -8.12 22.46
N ARG A 119 -5.24 -6.92 21.87
CA ARG A 119 -5.28 -5.66 22.62
C ARG A 119 -6.60 -5.51 23.39
N LYS A 120 -7.75 -5.81 22.75
CA LYS A 120 -9.06 -5.83 23.43
C LYS A 120 -9.07 -6.81 24.60
N LYS A 121 -8.58 -8.04 24.38
CA LYS A 121 -8.47 -9.05 25.46
C LYS A 121 -7.57 -8.62 26.60
N LEU A 122 -6.45 -7.94 26.32
CA LEU A 122 -5.55 -7.45 27.37
C LEU A 122 -6.22 -6.39 28.27
N LYS A 123 -7.09 -5.55 27.70
CA LYS A 123 -7.87 -4.57 28.47
C LYS A 123 -8.89 -5.22 29.40
N GLU A 124 -9.47 -6.34 28.98
CA GLU A 124 -10.44 -7.11 29.78
C GLU A 124 -9.74 -7.96 30.85
N ILE A 125 -8.64 -8.61 30.44
CA ILE A 125 -7.89 -9.59 31.23
C ILE A 125 -6.44 -9.11 31.24
N CYS A 126 -6.05 -8.37 32.27
CA CYS A 126 -4.70 -7.82 32.47
C CYS A 126 -3.66 -8.95 32.68
N SER A 127 -3.34 -9.67 31.60
CA SER A 127 -2.53 -10.88 31.59
C SER A 127 -1.17 -10.65 30.96
N GLU A 128 -0.12 -10.99 31.71
CA GLU A 128 1.27 -10.94 31.24
C GLU A 128 1.52 -11.89 30.05
N GLU A 129 0.78 -12.99 29.95
CA GLU A 129 0.86 -13.90 28.80
C GLU A 129 0.36 -13.24 27.52
N ILE A 130 -0.74 -12.47 27.60
CA ILE A 130 -1.27 -11.72 26.45
C ILE A 130 -0.30 -10.62 26.06
N ARG A 131 0.31 -9.93 27.03
CA ARG A 131 1.35 -8.93 26.78
C ARG A 131 2.51 -9.53 25.99
N LYS A 132 3.08 -10.65 26.43
CA LYS A 132 4.16 -11.36 25.70
C LYS A 132 3.75 -11.80 24.29
N LYS A 133 2.50 -12.20 24.09
CA LYS A 133 1.98 -12.53 22.75
C LYS A 133 1.96 -11.30 21.83
N ILE A 134 1.49 -10.16 22.32
CA ILE A 134 1.48 -8.90 21.55
C ILE A 134 2.91 -8.51 21.15
N GLU A 135 3.87 -8.59 22.06
CA GLU A 135 5.28 -8.30 21.78
C GLU A 135 5.83 -9.22 20.66
N SER A 136 5.53 -10.52 20.71
CA SER A 136 5.91 -11.46 19.64
C SER A 136 5.27 -11.11 18.29
N MET A 137 4.06 -10.56 18.30
CA MET A 137 3.37 -10.14 17.08
C MET A 137 4.00 -8.88 16.47
N PHE A 138 4.55 -7.98 17.28
CA PHE A 138 5.26 -6.81 16.77
C PHE A 138 6.50 -7.20 15.99
N ILE A 139 7.30 -8.15 16.48
CA ILE A 139 8.45 -8.69 15.75
C ILE A 139 8.01 -9.27 14.39
N LYS A 140 6.90 -10.02 14.36
CA LYS A 140 6.35 -10.60 13.12
C LYS A 140 5.88 -9.52 12.14
N MET A 141 5.14 -8.52 12.61
CA MET A 141 4.63 -7.42 11.79
C MET A 141 5.76 -6.49 11.30
N ALA A 142 6.77 -6.25 12.12
CA ALA A 142 7.93 -5.47 11.79
C ALA A 142 8.76 -6.08 10.65
N ALA A 143 8.81 -7.42 10.56
CA ALA A 143 9.55 -8.14 9.53
C ALA A 143 9.03 -7.89 8.09
N PHE A 144 7.83 -7.30 7.94
CA PHE A 144 7.30 -6.89 6.65
C PHE A 144 7.87 -5.54 6.15
N PHE A 145 8.59 -4.79 7.00
CA PHE A 145 9.14 -3.50 6.64
C PHE A 145 10.64 -3.57 6.34
N PRO A 146 11.18 -2.67 5.48
CA PRO A 146 12.61 -2.60 5.20
C PRO A 146 13.46 -2.32 6.43
N ASP A 147 12.95 -1.44 7.30
CA ASP A 147 13.52 -1.13 8.61
C ASP A 147 12.62 -1.74 9.68
N SER A 148 12.87 -3.02 9.98
CA SER A 148 12.08 -3.77 10.94
C SER A 148 12.21 -3.20 12.35
N HIS A 149 13.39 -2.73 12.75
CA HIS A 149 13.60 -2.16 14.09
C HIS A 149 12.75 -0.91 14.28
N LYS A 150 12.77 0.02 13.32
CA LYS A 150 11.94 1.23 13.37
C LYS A 150 10.45 0.89 13.32
N ALA A 151 10.05 -0.10 12.52
CA ALA A 151 8.66 -0.53 12.46
C ALA A 151 8.18 -1.13 13.79
N GLU A 152 9.01 -1.94 14.46
CA GLU A 152 8.73 -2.50 15.78
C GLU A 152 8.58 -1.40 16.83
N GLU A 153 9.50 -0.43 16.87
CA GLU A 153 9.43 0.74 17.76
C GLU A 153 8.12 1.52 17.56
N CYS A 154 7.71 1.73 16.30
CA CYS A 154 6.43 2.37 15.99
C CYS A 154 5.22 1.57 16.48
N LEU A 155 5.25 0.23 16.38
CA LEU A 155 4.18 -0.64 16.88
C LEU A 155 4.08 -0.57 18.42
N HIS A 156 5.21 -0.51 19.13
CA HIS A 156 5.18 -0.26 20.58
C HIS A 156 4.58 1.10 20.93
N LYS A 157 4.96 2.16 20.21
CA LYS A 157 4.40 3.50 20.41
C LYS A 157 2.89 3.51 20.16
N LEU A 158 2.44 2.89 19.06
CA LEU A 158 1.03 2.70 18.76
C LEU A 158 0.32 2.01 19.93
N ASN A 159 0.88 0.92 20.45
CA ASN A 159 0.27 0.15 21.53
C ASN A 159 0.12 0.93 22.85
N GLN A 160 0.99 1.93 23.08
CA GLN A 160 0.94 2.82 24.25
C GLN A 160 -0.11 3.92 24.11
N MET A 161 -0.71 4.11 22.93
CA MET A 161 -1.75 5.13 22.73
C MET A 161 -3.01 4.80 23.53
N GLU A 162 -3.49 5.80 24.27
CA GLU A 162 -4.73 5.74 25.05
C GLU A 162 -5.98 5.96 24.20
N ASP A 163 -5.84 6.62 23.04
CA ASP A 163 -6.94 6.90 22.14
C ASP A 163 -7.44 5.63 21.42
N ASP A 164 -8.57 5.11 21.87
CA ASP A 164 -9.22 3.95 21.27
C ASP A 164 -9.81 4.21 19.88
N ASN A 165 -9.99 5.47 19.48
CA ASN A 165 -10.48 5.80 18.14
C ASN A 165 -9.48 5.41 17.06
N VAL A 166 -8.18 5.55 17.33
CA VAL A 166 -7.12 5.11 16.41
C VAL A 166 -7.26 3.62 16.08
N PHE A 167 -7.55 2.79 17.10
CA PHE A 167 -7.72 1.35 16.91
C PHE A 167 -9.03 0.99 16.21
N LYS A 168 -10.12 1.71 16.48
CA LYS A 168 -11.38 1.56 15.73
C LYS A 168 -11.20 1.89 14.25
N LEU A 169 -10.43 2.93 13.93
CA LEU A 169 -10.10 3.27 12.54
C LEU A 169 -9.32 2.14 11.85
N PHE A 170 -8.36 1.51 12.55
CA PHE A 170 -7.67 0.33 12.02
C PHE A 170 -8.63 -0.84 11.79
N GLU A 171 -9.54 -1.12 12.72
CA GLU A 171 -10.54 -2.17 12.57
C GLU A 171 -11.43 -1.92 11.36
N GLU A 172 -11.98 -0.70 11.24
CA GLU A 172 -12.79 -0.31 10.08
C GLU A 172 -12.03 -0.44 8.76
N LEU A 173 -10.76 -0.02 8.73
CA LEU A 173 -9.90 -0.12 7.54
C LEU A 173 -9.69 -1.58 7.13
N LEU A 174 -9.50 -2.47 8.12
CA LEU A 174 -9.21 -3.89 7.92
C LEU A 174 -10.46 -4.72 7.65
N GLU A 175 -11.61 -4.32 8.17
CA GLU A 175 -12.92 -4.95 7.94
C GLU A 175 -13.51 -4.54 6.61
N LYS A 176 -13.41 -3.25 6.24
CA LYS A 176 -14.07 -2.76 5.02
C LYS A 176 -13.55 -3.45 3.78
N GLN A 177 -12.26 -3.83 3.72
CA GLN A 177 -11.59 -4.56 2.62
C GLN A 177 -12.06 -4.22 1.18
N ALA A 178 -12.76 -3.10 0.97
CA ALA A 178 -13.50 -2.72 -0.22
C ALA A 178 -14.17 -1.34 -0.04
N PHE A 179 -14.27 -0.64 -1.17
CA PHE A 179 -15.11 0.54 -1.47
C PHE A 179 -14.50 1.95 -1.24
N THR A 180 -13.75 2.38 -2.26
CA THR A 180 -13.89 3.64 -3.04
C THR A 180 -14.02 5.02 -2.36
N THR A 181 -13.97 5.16 -1.04
CA THR A 181 -14.00 6.49 -0.39
C THR A 181 -12.84 6.68 0.59
N ILE A 182 -12.17 5.59 0.96
CA ILE A 182 -11.12 5.57 1.99
C ILE A 182 -9.74 5.93 1.42
N GLY A 183 -9.54 5.95 0.08
CA GLY A 183 -8.29 6.41 -0.52
C GLY A 183 -7.93 7.86 -0.17
N GLN A 184 -8.93 8.72 0.01
CA GLN A 184 -8.76 10.09 0.49
C GLN A 184 -8.53 10.13 2.02
N THR A 185 -9.21 9.28 2.78
CA THR A 185 -8.99 9.13 4.23
C THR A 185 -7.64 8.48 4.55
N MET A 186 -7.08 7.66 3.67
CA MET A 186 -5.75 7.05 3.81
C MET A 186 -4.64 8.06 3.57
N LYS A 187 -4.81 9.04 2.66
CA LYS A 187 -3.94 10.22 2.62
C LYS A 187 -3.96 10.96 3.95
N ILE A 188 -5.15 11.19 4.52
CA ILE A 188 -5.33 11.90 5.79
C ILE A 188 -4.72 11.12 6.97
N ILE A 189 -5.02 9.83 7.12
CA ILE A 189 -4.55 8.99 8.23
C ILE A 189 -3.05 8.63 8.10
N LYS A 190 -2.50 8.43 6.89
CA LYS A 190 -1.03 8.28 6.72
C LYS A 190 -0.32 9.59 7.03
N ILE A 191 -0.81 10.74 6.54
CA ILE A 191 -0.19 12.04 6.79
C ILE A 191 -0.28 12.39 8.28
N ASP A 192 -1.36 12.02 8.96
CA ASP A 192 -1.48 12.26 10.40
C ASP A 192 -0.61 11.29 11.20
N ILE A 193 -0.64 9.97 10.97
CA ILE A 193 0.17 9.04 11.77
C ILE A 193 1.67 9.21 11.51
N ILE A 194 2.09 9.49 10.26
CA ILE A 194 3.49 9.78 9.92
C ILE A 194 3.86 11.20 10.37
N GLY A 195 2.95 12.18 10.30
CA GLY A 195 3.14 13.55 10.76
C GLY A 195 3.23 13.68 12.28
N TYR A 196 2.43 12.93 13.03
CA TYR A 196 2.50 12.80 14.49
C TYR A 196 3.76 12.03 14.92
N ALA A 197 4.20 11.04 14.15
CA ALA A 197 5.45 10.30 14.42
C ALA A 197 6.72 11.10 14.05
N LEU A 198 6.62 12.16 13.22
CA LEU A 198 7.75 12.96 12.75
C LEU A 198 7.69 14.46 13.11
N GLY A 199 6.67 14.93 13.83
CA GLY A 199 6.55 16.30 14.31
C GLY A 199 6.26 17.37 13.25
N ILE A 200 5.55 17.03 12.17
CA ILE A 200 5.20 17.98 11.10
C ILE A 200 3.67 18.15 11.06
N VAL A 201 3.19 19.33 11.47
CA VAL A 201 1.77 19.75 11.34
C VAL A 201 1.56 20.37 9.96
N VAL A 202 0.52 19.96 9.21
CA VAL A 202 0.03 20.72 8.05
C VAL A 202 -1.50 20.76 8.04
N ASN A 203 -2.04 21.99 7.95
CA ASN A 203 -3.45 22.37 7.91
C ASN A 203 -4.23 21.73 6.73
N SER A 204 -5.47 21.32 6.99
CA SER A 204 -6.40 20.77 5.99
C SER A 204 -7.43 21.80 5.50
N GLY A 205 -7.57 21.92 4.18
CA GLY A 205 -8.65 22.66 3.51
C GLY A 205 -9.71 21.70 2.97
N HIS A 206 -10.99 21.98 3.27
CA HIS A 206 -12.19 21.25 2.84
C HIS A 206 -12.46 21.31 1.33
N TYR A 207 -13.11 20.27 0.76
CA TYR A 207 -14.26 20.37 -0.19
C TYR A 207 -14.93 19.00 -0.44
N SER A 208 -16.17 19.04 -0.91
CA SER A 208 -17.27 18.09 -0.68
C SER A 208 -17.89 17.45 -1.96
N GLY A 209 -18.23 16.16 -1.89
CA GLY A 209 -19.50 15.55 -2.38
C GLY A 209 -19.69 15.14 -3.86
N GLY A 210 -20.21 13.92 -4.10
CA GLY A 210 -20.94 13.52 -5.33
C GLY A 210 -20.83 12.02 -5.69
N ALA A 211 -21.96 11.29 -5.74
CA ALA A 211 -22.07 9.84 -5.97
C ALA A 211 -22.74 9.50 -7.32
N GLU A 212 -22.37 8.38 -7.97
CA GLU A 212 -23.29 7.57 -8.81
C GLU A 212 -22.77 6.14 -9.07
N ARG A 213 -23.70 5.19 -9.27
CA ARG A 213 -23.56 3.72 -9.23
C ARG A 213 -23.46 3.04 -10.61
N ASP A 214 -22.87 1.84 -10.55
CA ASP A 214 -23.11 0.61 -11.33
C ASP A 214 -22.33 0.24 -12.62
N ARG A 215 -21.81 -1.01 -12.54
CA ARG A 215 -21.37 -2.01 -13.54
C ARG A 215 -19.86 -2.26 -13.68
N THR A 216 -19.31 -3.48 -13.60
CA THR A 216 -19.65 -4.70 -12.85
C THR A 216 -18.39 -5.58 -12.78
N CYS A 217 -18.13 -6.12 -11.58
CA CYS A 217 -17.54 -7.42 -11.25
C CYS A 217 -16.11 -7.87 -11.58
N VAL A 218 -15.32 -7.24 -12.44
CA VAL A 218 -13.90 -7.69 -12.63
C VAL A 218 -12.88 -6.65 -12.17
N ALA A 219 -13.18 -5.36 -12.33
CA ALA A 219 -12.35 -4.27 -11.79
C ALA A 219 -12.44 -4.11 -10.25
N ALA A 220 -13.47 -4.72 -9.63
CA ALA A 220 -13.73 -4.61 -8.19
C ALA A 220 -12.67 -5.32 -7.32
N GLN A 221 -11.95 -6.29 -7.87
CA GLN A 221 -10.87 -6.96 -7.14
C GLN A 221 -9.58 -6.13 -7.07
N PHE A 222 -9.42 -5.12 -7.94
CA PHE A 222 -8.14 -4.42 -8.07
C PHE A 222 -8.07 -3.03 -7.42
N ASN A 223 -9.18 -2.30 -7.33
CA ASN A 223 -9.28 -1.13 -6.42
C ASN A 223 -9.28 -1.51 -4.92
N VAL A 224 -9.10 -2.80 -4.62
CA VAL A 224 -8.96 -3.39 -3.28
C VAL A 224 -7.50 -3.73 -2.97
N ALA A 225 -6.65 -3.82 -3.99
CA ALA A 225 -5.27 -4.27 -3.91
C ALA A 225 -4.27 -3.11 -3.84
N VAL A 226 -4.62 -1.96 -4.42
CA VAL A 226 -3.79 -0.76 -4.57
C VAL A 226 -4.38 0.37 -3.75
#